data_AF-A0A484UDD5-F1
#
_entry.id   AF-A0A484UDD5-F1
#
_cell.length_a   1.000
_cell.length_b   1.000
_cell.length_c   1.000
_cell.angle_alpha   90.00
_cell.angle_beta   90.00
_cell.angle_gamma   90.00
#
_symmetry.space_group_name_H-M   'P 1'
#
loop_
_entity.id
_entity.type
_entity.pdbx_description
1 polymer ?
#
loop_
_entity_poly.entity_id
_entity_poly.type
_entity_poly.pdbx_seq_one_letter_code
_entity_poly.pdbx_strand_id
1 'polypeptide(L)'
;MRMHGWPDGVQTLVLHGAADTCNHPDSSRGKESSFIGLYQRQEREGVGNFPQREAPAAGAEAILAFRRKDWRGRCGQPGVIRAARAWSPKAARRG
;
A
#
# COMPACT_ATOMS: atom_id res chain seq x y z
N MET A 1 20.37 3.95 -7.27
CA MET A 1 20.00 3.27 -8.54
C MET A 1 18.66 3.83 -8.96
N ARG A 2 18.60 4.66 -10.01
CA ARG A 2 17.34 5.17 -10.56
C ARG A 2 16.85 4.19 -11.62
N MET A 3 15.66 3.64 -11.44
CA MET A 3 15.04 2.80 -12.47
C MET A 3 14.46 3.74 -13.55
N HIS A 4 15.16 3.89 -14.67
CA HIS A 4 14.70 4.69 -15.81
C HIS A 4 13.62 3.93 -16.59
N GLY A 5 12.53 4.60 -17.00
CA GLY A 5 11.48 4.03 -17.87
C GLY A 5 10.09 3.86 -17.24
N TRP A 6 9.94 4.13 -15.94
CA TRP A 6 8.63 4.22 -15.29
C TRP A 6 8.19 5.70 -15.25
N PRO A 7 6.90 6.06 -15.47
CA PRO A 7 6.45 7.44 -15.30
C PRO A 7 6.93 8.00 -13.95
N ASP A 8 7.41 9.24 -13.97
CA ASP A 8 7.88 9.93 -12.77
C ASP A 8 6.83 9.82 -11.67
N GLY A 9 7.21 9.26 -10.52
CA GLY A 9 6.40 9.35 -9.30
C GLY A 9 5.49 8.16 -8.97
N VAL A 10 5.97 6.92 -9.08
CA VAL A 10 5.27 5.77 -8.47
C VAL A 10 5.15 5.96 -6.96
N GLN A 11 3.92 5.93 -6.47
CA GLN A 11 3.63 6.02 -5.05
C GLN A 11 3.81 4.63 -4.44
N THR A 12 4.63 4.56 -3.40
CA THR A 12 5.09 3.32 -2.77
C THR A 12 4.68 3.28 -1.31
N LEU A 13 3.91 2.24 -0.95
CA LEU A 13 3.65 1.86 0.44
C LEU A 13 4.48 0.62 0.77
N VAL A 14 5.28 0.69 1.83
CA VAL A 14 6.02 -0.45 2.38
C VAL A 14 5.41 -0.85 3.72
N LEU A 15 5.00 -2.11 3.82
CA LEU A 15 4.46 -2.72 5.05
C LEU A 15 5.45 -3.75 5.58
N HIS A 16 5.94 -3.54 6.80
CA HIS A 16 6.78 -4.50 7.51
C HIS A 16 6.04 -5.08 8.72
N GLY A 17 6.31 -6.35 9.02
CA GLY A 17 6.09 -6.89 10.35
C GLY A 17 7.30 -6.60 11.24
N ALA A 18 7.07 -6.08 12.46
CA ALA A 18 8.14 -5.73 13.38
C ALA A 18 8.87 -6.96 13.96
N ALA A 19 8.24 -8.13 13.92
CA ALA A 19 8.83 -9.41 14.32
C ALA A 19 9.46 -10.18 13.14
N ASP A 20 9.54 -9.56 11.96
CA ASP A 20 10.17 -10.18 10.79
C ASP A 20 11.69 -10.28 10.96
N THR A 21 12.19 -11.51 11.03
CA THR A 21 13.63 -11.81 11.11
C THR A 21 14.26 -12.06 9.73
N CYS A 22 13.46 -12.20 8.68
CA CYS A 22 13.92 -12.51 7.32
C CYS A 22 14.12 -11.23 6.49
N ASN A 23 13.18 -10.29 6.56
CA ASN A 23 13.25 -8.98 5.95
C ASN A 23 13.06 -7.88 7.02
N HIS A 24 14.04 -7.81 7.93
CA HIS A 24 14.02 -6.95 9.09
C HIS A 24 13.60 -5.51 8.73
N PRO A 25 12.70 -4.86 9.49
CA PRO A 25 12.19 -3.53 9.16
C PRO A 25 13.26 -2.47 8.93
N ASP A 26 14.42 -2.57 9.59
CA ASP A 26 15.53 -1.63 9.39
C ASP A 26 16.12 -1.65 7.97
N SER A 27 15.91 -2.73 7.19
CA SER A 27 16.42 -2.85 5.81
C SER A 27 15.91 -1.73 4.89
N SER A 28 14.74 -1.18 5.19
CA SER A 28 14.09 -0.11 4.43
C SER A 28 14.16 1.26 5.13
N ARG A 29 14.75 1.37 6.32
CA ARG A 29 14.88 2.63 7.05
C ARG A 29 15.78 3.60 6.29
N GLY A 30 15.37 4.87 6.16
CA GLY A 30 16.17 5.89 5.49
C GLY A 30 16.19 5.78 3.96
N LYS A 31 15.31 4.97 3.36
CA LYS A 31 15.25 4.78 1.90
C LYS A 31 14.35 5.78 1.17
N GLU A 32 13.74 6.72 1.87
CA GLU A 32 12.81 7.73 1.34
C GLU A 32 13.39 8.46 0.12
N SER A 33 14.67 8.84 0.18
CA SER A 33 15.37 9.57 -0.89
C SER A 33 15.61 8.74 -2.16
N SER A 34 15.38 7.43 -2.12
CA SER A 34 15.47 6.55 -3.28
C SER A 34 14.22 6.59 -4.15
N PHE A 35 13.13 7.20 -3.66
CA PHE A 35 11.83 7.27 -4.34
C PHE A 35 11.55 8.69 -4.84
N ILE A 36 10.97 8.79 -6.03
CA ILE A 36 10.55 10.07 -6.64
C ILE A 36 9.08 10.37 -6.28
N GLY A 37 8.24 9.34 -6.20
CA GLY A 37 6.84 9.45 -5.79
C GLY A 37 6.67 9.41 -4.27
N LEU A 38 5.42 9.55 -3.81
CA LEU A 38 5.10 9.43 -2.39
C LEU A 38 5.62 8.09 -1.86
N TYR A 39 6.41 8.13 -0.80
CA TYR A 39 6.85 6.95 -0.07
C TYR A 39 6.26 6.98 1.34
N GLN A 40 5.62 5.89 1.76
CA GLN A 40 5.19 5.68 3.14
C GLN A 40 5.63 4.31 3.61
N ARG A 41 6.10 4.26 4.85
CA ARG A 41 6.53 3.05 5.53
C ARG A 41 5.70 2.86 6.79
N GLN A 42 5.23 1.64 7.01
CA GLN A 42 4.50 1.28 8.23
C GLN A 42 5.05 -0.05 8.77
N GLU A 43 5.24 -0.09 10.08
CA GLU A 43 5.61 -1.30 10.80
C GLU A 43 4.43 -1.76 11.65
N ARG A 44 4.28 -3.07 11.80
CA ARG A 44 3.23 -3.68 12.63
C ARG A 44 3.83 -4.53 13.73
N GLU A 45 3.59 -4.14 14.96
CA GLU A 45 4.01 -4.88 16.14
C GLU A 45 3.42 -6.30 16.16
N GLY A 46 4.23 -7.29 16.55
CA GLY A 46 3.82 -8.69 16.64
C GLY A 46 3.59 -9.42 15.32
N VAL A 47 3.81 -8.77 14.18
CA VAL A 47 3.64 -9.35 12.84
C VAL A 47 5.00 -9.78 12.28
N GLY A 48 5.07 -10.96 11.67
CA GLY A 48 6.25 -11.52 11.04
C GLY A 48 6.40 -11.17 9.56
N ASN A 49 7.06 -12.05 8.81
CA ASN A 49 7.48 -11.82 7.42
C ASN A 49 6.33 -11.68 6.42
N PHE A 50 5.12 -12.12 6.76
CA PHE A 50 3.98 -12.08 5.86
C PHE A 50 2.84 -11.21 6.42
N PRO A 51 3.02 -9.87 6.51
CA PRO A 51 2.03 -8.98 7.11
C PRO A 51 0.65 -9.06 6.46
N GLN A 52 0.58 -9.34 5.15
CA GLN A 52 -0.67 -9.56 4.43
C GLN A 52 -1.42 -10.84 4.82
N ARG A 53 -0.73 -11.85 5.37
CA ARG A 53 -1.33 -13.11 5.84
C ARG A 53 -1.64 -13.09 7.32
N GLU A 54 -0.76 -12.49 8.10
CA GLU A 54 -0.82 -12.46 9.56
C GLU A 54 -1.72 -11.35 10.09
N ALA A 55 -1.79 -10.22 9.39
CA ALA A 55 -2.66 -9.09 9.72
C ALA A 55 -3.44 -8.58 8.49
N PRO A 56 -4.27 -9.44 7.86
CA PRO A 56 -4.89 -9.14 6.56
C PRO A 56 -5.78 -7.90 6.58
N ALA A 57 -6.55 -7.70 7.67
CA ALA A 57 -7.39 -6.51 7.82
C ALA A 57 -6.54 -5.24 7.93
N ALA A 58 -5.49 -5.25 8.76
CA ALA A 58 -4.60 -4.10 8.92
C ALA A 58 -3.84 -3.79 7.63
N GLY A 59 -3.43 -4.81 6.87
CA GLY A 59 -2.82 -4.66 5.56
C GLY A 59 -3.78 -4.00 4.55
N ALA A 60 -5.03 -4.49 4.47
CA ALA A 60 -6.04 -3.91 3.59
C ALA A 60 -6.35 -2.45 3.94
N GLU A 61 -6.50 -2.13 5.22
CA GLU A 61 -6.73 -0.75 5.67
C GLU A 61 -5.58 0.18 5.32
N ALA A 62 -4.33 -0.28 5.47
CA ALA A 62 -3.16 0.51 5.10
C ALA A 62 -3.14 0.83 3.60
N ILE A 63 -3.48 -0.15 2.75
CA ILE A 63 -3.57 0.03 1.29
C ILE A 63 -4.69 1.03 0.94
N LEU A 64 -5.88 0.85 1.51
CA LEU A 64 -7.02 1.74 1.26
C LEU A 64 -6.74 3.17 1.73
N ALA A 65 -6.06 3.34 2.86
CA ALA A 65 -5.65 4.64 3.38
C ALA A 65 -4.60 5.30 2.49
N PHE A 66 -3.62 4.54 2.00
CA PHE A 66 -2.59 5.03 1.10
C PHE A 66 -3.18 5.51 -0.24
N ARG A 67 -4.04 4.70 -0.87
CA ARG A 67 -4.75 5.07 -2.11
C ARG A 67 -5.53 6.38 -1.98
N ARG A 68 -6.12 6.67 -0.81
CA ARG A 68 -6.88 7.91 -0.59
C ARG A 68 -5.99 9.16 -0.55
N LYS A 69 -4.72 9.04 -0.17
CA LYS A 69 -3.77 10.16 -0.13
C LYS A 69 -3.31 10.58 -1.54
N ASP A 70 -3.37 9.64 -2.48
CA ASP A 70 -2.76 9.74 -3.81
C ASP A 70 -3.69 10.30 -4.89
N TRP A 71 -5.01 10.18 -4.72
CA TRP A 71 -5.98 10.62 -5.74
C TRP A 71 -6.02 12.14 -5.96
N ARG A 72 -5.43 12.94 -5.06
CA ARG A 72 -5.47 14.42 -5.14
C ARG A 72 -4.17 15.05 -5.68
N GLY A 73 -3.34 14.30 -6.40
CA GLY A 73 -2.05 14.78 -6.89
C GLY A 73 -1.86 14.62 -8.40
N ARG A 74 -2.46 15.51 -9.20
CA ARG A 74 -2.15 15.82 -10.62
C ARG A 74 -2.21 14.67 -11.64
N CYS A 75 -3.40 14.46 -12.21
CA CYS A 75 -3.61 14.51 -13.67
C CYS A 75 -5.11 14.69 -13.98
N GLY A 76 -5.57 15.94 -14.00
CA GLY A 76 -6.52 16.42 -15.00
C GLY A 76 -7.94 15.83 -15.17
N GLN A 77 -8.64 15.32 -14.15
CA GLN A 77 -10.11 15.11 -14.24
C GLN A 77 -10.82 15.24 -12.87
N PRO A 78 -11.98 15.92 -12.77
CA PRO A 78 -12.89 15.79 -11.62
C PRO A 78 -13.63 14.44 -11.70
N GLY A 79 -12.93 13.36 -11.37
CA GLY A 79 -13.50 12.02 -11.32
C GLY A 79 -14.26 11.81 -10.02
N VAL A 80 -15.59 11.86 -10.10
CA VAL A 80 -16.53 11.36 -9.10
C VAL A 80 -16.03 10.00 -8.57
N ILE A 81 -15.82 9.89 -7.25
CA ILE A 81 -15.76 8.58 -6.60
C ILE A 81 -17.17 8.01 -6.76
N ARG A 82 -17.45 7.28 -7.85
CA ARG A 82 -18.57 6.35 -7.81
C ARG A 82 -18.17 5.34 -6.75
N ALA A 83 -18.87 5.40 -5.61
CA ALA A 83 -18.74 4.43 -4.55
C ALA A 83 -18.60 3.05 -5.20
N ALA A 84 -17.48 2.38 -4.94
CA ALA A 84 -17.39 0.96 -5.21
C ALA A 84 -18.62 0.37 -4.53
N ARG A 85 -19.55 -0.19 -5.30
CA ARG A 85 -20.69 -0.90 -4.72
C ARG A 85 -20.09 -1.84 -3.68
N ALA A 86 -20.52 -1.68 -2.43
CA ALA A 86 -20.12 -2.57 -1.35
C ALA A 86 -20.26 -4.01 -1.86
N TRP A 87 -19.18 -4.77 -1.74
CA TRP A 87 -19.19 -6.19 -2.07
C TRP A 87 -20.39 -6.83 -1.35
N SER A 88 -21.32 -7.39 -2.12
CA SER A 88 -22.53 -8.02 -1.59
C SER A 88 -22.34 -9.54 -1.60
N PRO A 89 -22.54 -10.24 -0.47
CA PRO A 89 -22.37 -11.69 -0.38
C PRO A 89 -23.30 -12.50 -1.32
N LYS A 90 -24.29 -11.86 -1.94
CA LYS A 90 -25.28 -12.52 -2.82
C LYS A 90 -24.74 -12.89 -4.21
N ALA A 91 -23.60 -12.37 -4.63
CA ALA A 91 -23.03 -12.66 -5.97
C ALA A 91 -22.33 -14.04 -6.07
N ALA A 92 -22.09 -14.74 -4.96
CA ALA A 92 -21.38 -16.02 -4.92
C ALA A 92 -22.28 -17.27 -4.98
N ARG A 93 -23.60 -17.12 -5.22
CA ARG A 93 -24.56 -18.24 -5.28
C ARG A 93 -25.38 -18.24 -6.58
N ARG A 94 -24.71 -18.51 -7.69
CA ARG A 94 -25.21 -19.24 -8.87
C ARG A 94 -23.97 -19.97 -9.39
N GLY A 95 -23.84 -21.29 -9.23
CA GLY A 95 -24.78 -22.29 -9.72
C GLY A 95 -24.42 -22.50 -11.18
#